data_AF-A0A3N2RKV7-F1
#
_entry.id   AF-A0A3N2RKV7-F1
#
_cell.length_a   1.000
_cell.length_b   1.000
_cell.length_c   1.000
_cell.angle_alpha   90.00
_cell.angle_beta   90.00
_cell.angle_gamma   90.00
#
_symmetry.space_group_name_H-M   'P 1'
#
loop_
_entity.id
_entity.type
_entity.pdbx_description
1 polymer ?
#
loop_
_entity_poly.entity_id
_entity_poly.type
_entity_poly.pdbx_seq_one_letter_code
_entity_poly.pdbx_strand_id
1 'polypeptide(L)'
;MHSHTLAAALGGVLLLGPLSAAATPDAAALRYELDRANATVAAQVARAAYPEYFRRAYARYPNLPAGALEAIAYSETNWVHVRPQAQDPNDLHMPRSYGVMGLYHGGGFADQVGAGARLTGRTAQQVIDDPESNILAAAALLDRALGASQPDRRSRALAQPEDMAAALARYAGYGASNGGIADYARQSFAYGVLQTLQHGVDAQGVKIAPQPLRLERAFDPAQLRKLRAPALLLDAADDSVRLNPALSRDLARAAAPATDVGAKAVDFGEAIWNPASSSNYSTASNQASAVIMHTMEGSYAGSISWFQNPSAQVSAHYLIRKSDGQITQMVREYHQAWHAKNHNYYTVGIEHDGRAADAGNWSAAMVNASARLTKSICARRGVNCASAWKGPGYDTFHLVPDSVRVKGHGMLSGNENRYDPGKYFPWANYYNLINGGGGNPNPPGKYWVDTFANATGYKWPSTLTPVGTLNQGTNYVYCKAWGEEVRNGASYNHYWLKTDLDVGPAGAWVSAYYLSRWGNDEARDNSGAVIPDC
;
A
#
# COMPACT_ATOMS: atom_id res chain seq x y z
N MET A 1 -2.93 29.07 -90.25
CA MET A 1 -1.72 29.67 -89.63
C MET A 1 -2.03 29.77 -88.13
N HIS A 2 -1.42 28.92 -87.28
CA HIS A 2 -0.36 29.30 -86.30
C HIS A 2 -0.71 30.56 -85.47
N SER A 3 -0.57 30.70 -84.14
CA SER A 3 -0.12 29.86 -83.02
C SER A 3 -0.29 30.68 -81.71
N HIS A 4 -0.64 30.01 -80.60
CA HIS A 4 -0.29 30.21 -79.15
C HIS A 4 -0.32 31.62 -78.47
N THR A 5 -0.79 31.80 -77.23
CA THR A 5 -0.18 31.30 -75.96
C THR A 5 -1.01 31.61 -74.68
N LEU A 6 -0.89 30.68 -73.72
CA LEU A 6 -0.91 30.72 -72.23
C LEU A 6 -2.02 31.38 -71.38
N ALA A 7 -2.64 30.54 -70.54
CA ALA A 7 -3.31 30.89 -69.28
C ALA A 7 -2.53 30.28 -68.09
N ALA A 8 -2.31 31.07 -67.03
CA ALA A 8 -1.72 30.62 -65.76
C ALA A 8 -2.79 30.65 -64.65
N ALA A 9 -3.07 29.50 -64.05
CA ALA A 9 -3.90 29.35 -62.85
C ALA A 9 -3.02 28.88 -61.68
N LEU A 10 -3.05 29.62 -60.58
CA LEU A 10 -2.34 29.32 -59.33
C LEU A 10 -3.02 28.16 -58.60
N GLY A 11 -2.37 27.00 -58.55
CA GLY A 11 -2.72 25.87 -57.68
C GLY A 11 -1.88 25.88 -56.42
N GLY A 12 -2.52 26.09 -55.25
CA GLY A 12 -1.90 25.90 -53.94
C GLY A 12 -2.11 24.46 -53.46
N VAL A 13 -1.01 23.73 -53.31
CA VAL A 13 -0.96 22.35 -52.81
C VAL A 13 -1.19 22.35 -51.28
N LEU A 14 -2.27 21.72 -50.82
CA LEU A 14 -2.41 21.34 -49.40
C LEU A 14 -1.50 20.13 -49.13
N LEU A 15 -0.42 20.37 -48.40
CA LEU A 15 0.42 19.33 -47.79
C LEU A 15 -0.35 18.69 -46.64
N LEU A 16 -0.86 17.47 -46.84
CA LEU A 16 -1.31 16.60 -45.76
C LEU A 16 -0.08 16.16 -44.95
N GLY A 17 0.13 16.77 -43.78
CA GLY A 17 1.10 16.29 -42.80
C GLY A 17 0.69 14.92 -42.24
N PRO A 18 1.65 14.09 -41.79
CA PRO A 18 1.34 12.77 -41.27
C PRO A 18 0.48 12.90 -40.01
N LEU A 19 -0.68 12.22 -40.00
CA LEU A 19 -1.45 11.94 -38.81
C LEU A 19 -0.53 11.24 -37.80
N SER A 20 -0.13 11.95 -36.75
CA SER A 20 0.49 11.35 -35.58
C SER A 20 -0.51 10.38 -34.96
N ALA A 21 -0.23 9.08 -35.06
CA ALA A 21 -1.01 8.05 -34.39
C ALA A 21 -1.07 8.38 -32.89
N ALA A 22 -2.26 8.70 -32.39
CA ALA A 22 -2.49 8.80 -30.96
C ALA A 22 -2.08 7.47 -30.32
N ALA A 23 -1.21 7.53 -29.31
CA ALA A 23 -0.71 6.34 -28.64
C ALA A 23 -1.91 5.60 -28.02
N THR A 24 -2.21 4.42 -28.56
CA THR A 24 -3.17 3.50 -27.95
C THR A 24 -2.72 3.21 -26.52
N PRO A 25 -3.61 3.19 -25.51
CA PRO A 25 -3.24 2.76 -24.18
C PRO A 25 -2.57 1.39 -24.26
N ASP A 26 -1.45 1.22 -23.58
CA ASP A 26 -0.72 -0.04 -23.56
C ASP A 26 -1.67 -1.17 -23.14
N ALA A 27 -1.86 -2.15 -24.02
CA ALA A 27 -2.74 -3.29 -23.79
C ALA A 27 -2.36 -4.04 -22.49
N ALA A 28 -1.09 -4.01 -22.09
CA ALA A 28 -0.64 -4.60 -20.83
C ALA A 28 -1.16 -3.84 -19.61
N ALA A 29 -1.16 -2.50 -19.65
CA ALA A 29 -1.68 -1.66 -18.57
C ALA A 29 -3.21 -1.82 -18.42
N LEU A 30 -3.94 -1.83 -19.53
CA LEU A 30 -5.39 -2.08 -19.52
C LEU A 30 -5.73 -3.47 -18.96
N ARG A 31 -4.94 -4.49 -19.33
CA ARG A 31 -5.14 -5.85 -18.84
C ARG A 31 -4.85 -5.97 -17.34
N TYR A 32 -3.80 -5.34 -16.86
CA TYR A 32 -3.50 -5.25 -15.42
C TYR A 32 -4.67 -4.63 -14.64
N GLU A 33 -5.20 -3.50 -15.11
CA GLU A 33 -6.32 -2.82 -14.46
C GLU A 33 -7.60 -3.66 -14.46
N LEU A 34 -7.90 -4.32 -15.58
CA LEU A 34 -9.04 -5.23 -15.68
C LEU A 34 -8.91 -6.43 -14.72
N ASP A 35 -7.74 -7.07 -14.68
CA ASP A 35 -7.48 -8.21 -13.79
C ASP A 35 -7.62 -7.80 -12.32
N ARG A 36 -7.09 -6.62 -11.96
CA ARG A 36 -7.20 -6.05 -10.60
C ARG A 36 -8.66 -5.71 -10.24
N ALA A 37 -9.43 -5.12 -11.16
CA ALA A 37 -10.83 -4.81 -10.96
C ALA A 37 -11.67 -6.08 -10.76
N ASN A 38 -11.48 -7.09 -11.62
CA ASN A 38 -12.16 -8.38 -11.51
C ASN A 38 -11.84 -9.08 -10.20
N ALA A 39 -10.57 -9.09 -9.78
CA ALA A 39 -10.16 -9.66 -8.49
C ALA A 39 -10.78 -8.92 -7.30
N THR A 40 -10.93 -7.60 -7.40
CA THR A 40 -11.59 -6.78 -6.36
C THR A 40 -13.07 -7.11 -6.24
N VAL A 41 -13.78 -7.27 -7.36
CA VAL A 41 -15.19 -7.70 -7.36
C VAL A 41 -15.33 -9.11 -6.79
N ALA A 42 -14.46 -10.04 -7.18
CA ALA A 42 -14.47 -11.40 -6.62
C ALA A 42 -14.25 -11.40 -5.09
N ALA A 43 -13.33 -10.55 -4.60
CA ALA A 43 -13.11 -10.38 -3.17
C ALA A 43 -14.35 -9.82 -2.45
N GLN A 44 -15.04 -8.83 -3.02
CA GLN A 44 -16.28 -8.29 -2.46
C GLN A 44 -17.36 -9.37 -2.32
N VAL A 45 -17.55 -10.19 -3.37
CA VAL A 45 -18.51 -11.30 -3.35
C VAL A 45 -18.15 -12.34 -2.28
N ALA A 46 -16.87 -12.72 -2.18
CA ALA A 46 -16.39 -13.70 -1.20
C ALA A 46 -16.59 -13.26 0.27
N ARG A 47 -16.73 -11.94 0.51
CA ARG A 47 -16.78 -11.34 1.84
C ARG A 47 -18.16 -10.82 2.23
N ALA A 48 -19.14 -10.93 1.34
CA ALA A 48 -20.49 -10.40 1.56
C ALA A 48 -21.15 -10.90 2.88
N ALA A 49 -20.78 -12.11 3.33
CA ALA A 49 -21.30 -12.69 4.57
C ALA A 49 -20.56 -12.21 5.85
N TYR A 50 -19.38 -11.59 5.72
CA TYR A 50 -18.52 -11.30 6.87
C TYR A 50 -19.13 -10.31 7.87
N PRO A 51 -19.84 -9.24 7.45
CA PRO A 51 -20.49 -8.34 8.41
C PRO A 51 -21.42 -9.07 9.38
N GLU A 52 -22.16 -10.07 8.89
CA GLU A 52 -23.04 -10.90 9.72
C GLU A 52 -22.24 -11.83 10.66
N TYR A 53 -21.13 -12.39 10.21
CA TYR A 53 -20.24 -13.20 11.06
C TYR A 53 -19.60 -12.38 12.18
N PHE A 54 -19.12 -11.17 11.88
CA PHE A 54 -18.61 -10.24 12.90
C PHE A 54 -19.69 -9.87 13.91
N ARG A 55 -20.90 -9.52 13.44
CA ARG A 55 -22.04 -9.21 14.31
C ARG A 55 -22.36 -10.34 15.29
N ARG A 56 -22.35 -11.59 14.84
CA ARG A 56 -22.57 -12.77 15.70
C ARG A 56 -21.44 -12.98 16.70
N ALA A 57 -20.20 -12.71 16.30
CA ALA A 57 -19.05 -12.77 17.20
C ALA A 57 -19.15 -11.74 18.32
N TYR A 58 -19.52 -10.48 18.02
CA TYR A 58 -19.76 -9.47 19.05
C TYR A 58 -20.94 -9.81 19.96
N ALA A 59 -22.02 -10.39 19.43
CA ALA A 59 -23.13 -10.84 20.26
C ALA A 59 -22.71 -11.91 21.29
N ARG A 60 -21.74 -12.76 20.95
CA ARG A 60 -21.19 -13.78 21.85
C ARG A 60 -20.12 -13.24 22.80
N TYR A 61 -19.33 -12.26 22.36
CA TYR A 61 -18.24 -11.65 23.13
C TYR A 61 -18.47 -10.13 23.28
N PRO A 62 -19.48 -9.72 24.07
CA PRO A 62 -19.98 -8.35 24.10
C PRO A 62 -19.04 -7.33 24.75
N ASN A 63 -17.91 -7.76 25.32
CA ASN A 63 -16.91 -6.83 25.88
C ASN A 63 -15.96 -6.28 24.82
N LEU A 64 -15.89 -6.94 23.66
CA LEU A 64 -15.03 -6.52 22.56
C LEU A 64 -15.60 -5.24 21.92
N PRO A 65 -14.77 -4.22 21.69
CA PRO A 65 -15.22 -3.01 21.03
C PRO A 65 -15.55 -3.29 19.56
N ALA A 66 -16.63 -2.67 19.08
CA ALA A 66 -17.06 -2.78 17.69
C ALA A 66 -15.94 -2.33 16.72
N GLY A 67 -15.80 -3.06 15.61
CA GLY A 67 -14.77 -2.83 14.60
C GLY A 67 -13.43 -3.53 14.88
N ALA A 68 -13.15 -3.98 16.11
CA ALA A 68 -11.84 -4.54 16.45
C ALA A 68 -11.51 -5.84 15.67
N LEU A 69 -12.49 -6.72 15.51
CA LEU A 69 -12.33 -7.96 14.73
C LEU A 69 -12.13 -7.65 13.24
N GLU A 70 -12.89 -6.71 12.71
CA GLU A 70 -12.76 -6.24 11.34
C GLU A 70 -11.36 -5.65 11.10
N ALA A 71 -10.86 -4.83 12.04
CA ALA A 71 -9.54 -4.20 11.95
C ALA A 71 -8.39 -5.21 12.06
N ILE A 72 -8.53 -6.26 12.90
CA ILE A 72 -7.57 -7.37 12.94
C ILE A 72 -7.54 -8.10 11.60
N ALA A 73 -8.71 -8.48 11.07
CA ALA A 73 -8.80 -9.19 9.80
C ALA A 73 -8.26 -8.36 8.62
N TYR A 74 -8.50 -7.05 8.63
CA TYR A 74 -7.92 -6.14 7.66
C TYR A 74 -6.39 -6.11 7.75
N SER A 75 -5.85 -5.97 8.97
CA SER A 75 -4.41 -5.86 9.21
C SER A 75 -3.64 -7.14 8.87
N GLU A 76 -4.19 -8.32 9.16
CA GLU A 76 -3.47 -9.59 8.98
C GLU A 76 -3.67 -10.21 7.59
N THR A 77 -4.88 -10.11 7.04
CA THR A 77 -5.26 -10.83 5.81
C THR A 77 -5.88 -9.95 4.76
N ASN A 78 -6.09 -8.66 5.02
CA ASN A 78 -6.89 -7.79 4.18
C ASN A 78 -8.29 -8.38 3.90
N TRP A 79 -8.87 -9.05 4.90
CA TRP A 79 -10.11 -9.86 4.82
C TRP A 79 -10.08 -10.99 3.79
N VAL A 80 -8.91 -11.45 3.35
CA VAL A 80 -8.82 -12.66 2.54
C VAL A 80 -8.96 -13.87 3.46
N HIS A 81 -9.83 -14.81 3.12
CA HIS A 81 -9.84 -16.11 3.79
C HIS A 81 -8.64 -16.94 3.31
N VAL A 82 -7.52 -16.83 4.03
CA VAL A 82 -6.25 -17.41 3.60
C VAL A 82 -6.22 -18.91 3.86
N ARG A 83 -5.94 -19.68 2.81
CA ARG A 83 -5.65 -21.12 2.88
C ARG A 83 -4.28 -21.38 2.23
N PRO A 84 -3.21 -21.36 3.02
CA PRO A 84 -1.87 -21.65 2.52
C PRO A 84 -1.84 -23.06 1.91
N GLN A 85 -1.25 -23.20 0.72
CA GLN A 85 -1.01 -24.51 0.13
C GLN A 85 0.02 -25.30 0.96
N ALA A 86 -0.06 -26.63 0.89
CA ALA A 86 0.95 -27.50 1.49
C ALA A 86 2.33 -27.17 0.91
N GLN A 87 3.32 -26.96 1.78
CA GLN A 87 4.67 -26.57 1.37
C GLN A 87 5.61 -27.77 1.32
N ASP A 88 6.68 -27.63 0.54
CA ASP A 88 7.86 -28.48 0.69
C ASP A 88 8.40 -28.32 2.13
N PRO A 89 8.52 -29.41 2.91
CA PRO A 89 9.04 -29.37 4.27
C PRO A 89 10.46 -28.80 4.41
N ASN A 90 11.23 -28.75 3.32
CA ASN A 90 12.62 -28.25 3.30
C ASN A 90 12.71 -26.72 3.13
N ASP A 91 11.59 -26.08 2.86
CA ASP A 91 11.52 -24.69 2.46
C ASP A 91 11.39 -23.83 3.74
N LEU A 92 12.37 -22.96 4.00
CA LEU A 92 12.36 -22.11 5.20
C LEU A 92 11.38 -20.95 5.03
N HIS A 93 10.28 -20.95 5.78
CA HIS A 93 9.23 -19.93 5.70
C HIS A 93 8.74 -19.51 7.08
N MET A 94 8.21 -18.30 7.17
CA MET A 94 7.41 -17.88 8.32
C MET A 94 6.19 -18.80 8.49
N PRO A 95 5.77 -19.11 9.74
CA PRO A 95 4.55 -19.85 10.00
C PRO A 95 3.37 -19.24 9.27
N ARG A 96 2.59 -20.09 8.61
CA ARG A 96 1.45 -19.64 7.83
C ARG A 96 0.28 -19.28 8.74
N SER A 97 -0.41 -18.21 8.36
CA SER A 97 -1.65 -17.75 8.97
C SER A 97 -2.85 -18.38 8.25
N TYR A 98 -3.92 -18.71 8.98
CA TYR A 98 -5.11 -19.38 8.46
C TYR A 98 -6.39 -18.56 8.64
N GLY A 99 -7.25 -18.63 7.63
CA GLY A 99 -8.58 -18.03 7.62
C GLY A 99 -8.58 -16.50 7.52
N VAL A 100 -9.72 -15.88 7.83
CA VAL A 100 -9.95 -14.43 7.69
C VAL A 100 -9.17 -13.62 8.73
N MET A 101 -8.96 -14.19 9.91
CA MET A 101 -8.34 -13.51 11.05
C MET A 101 -6.82 -13.74 11.12
N GLY A 102 -6.26 -14.50 10.19
CA GLY A 102 -4.82 -14.77 10.13
C GLY A 102 -4.28 -15.59 11.30
N LEU A 103 -5.05 -16.55 11.82
CA LEU A 103 -4.66 -17.31 13.01
C LEU A 103 -3.51 -18.27 12.72
N TYR A 104 -2.50 -18.31 13.59
CA TYR A 104 -1.38 -19.26 13.49
C TYR A 104 -1.70 -20.63 14.10
N HIS A 105 -1.04 -21.67 13.60
CA HIS A 105 -1.16 -23.05 14.09
C HIS A 105 0.21 -23.61 14.52
N GLY A 106 0.95 -22.85 15.34
CA GLY A 106 2.28 -23.26 15.80
C GLY A 106 3.41 -22.82 14.88
N GLY A 107 4.41 -23.69 14.68
CA GLY A 107 5.56 -23.42 13.79
C GLY A 107 6.60 -22.43 14.35
N GLY A 108 6.60 -22.19 15.67
CA GLY A 108 7.41 -21.14 16.32
C GLY A 108 6.60 -19.91 16.70
N PHE A 109 5.36 -19.82 16.24
CA PHE A 109 4.32 -18.92 16.77
C PHE A 109 3.32 -19.69 17.64
N ALA A 110 2.38 -18.99 18.24
CA ALA A 110 1.34 -19.59 19.06
C ALA A 110 0.38 -20.45 18.23
N ASP A 111 -0.12 -21.53 18.84
CA ASP A 111 -1.24 -22.31 18.29
C ASP A 111 -2.58 -21.60 18.57
N GLN A 112 -2.83 -20.50 17.85
CA GLN A 112 -4.09 -19.77 17.94
C GLN A 112 -5.26 -20.59 17.36
N VAL A 113 -5.05 -21.32 16.26
CA VAL A 113 -6.07 -22.20 15.67
C VAL A 113 -6.56 -23.23 16.70
N GLY A 114 -5.66 -23.99 17.32
CA GLY A 114 -6.02 -25.00 18.31
C GLY A 114 -6.55 -24.40 19.60
N ALA A 115 -6.01 -23.27 20.06
CA ALA A 115 -6.55 -22.57 21.23
C ALA A 115 -7.96 -22.02 20.98
N GLY A 116 -8.21 -21.39 19.84
CA GLY A 116 -9.52 -20.86 19.45
C GLY A 116 -10.55 -21.97 19.20
N ALA A 117 -10.13 -23.10 18.62
CA ALA A 117 -10.94 -24.31 18.47
C ALA A 117 -11.45 -24.79 19.84
N ARG A 118 -10.55 -24.94 20.82
CA ARG A 118 -10.91 -25.34 22.20
C ARG A 118 -11.88 -24.36 22.87
N LEU A 119 -11.64 -23.05 22.73
CA LEU A 119 -12.49 -22.02 23.36
C LEU A 119 -13.89 -21.94 22.76
N THR A 120 -14.06 -22.33 21.50
CA THR A 120 -15.33 -22.22 20.77
C THR A 120 -16.09 -23.53 20.62
N GLY A 121 -15.51 -24.65 21.06
CA GLY A 121 -16.07 -26.00 20.88
C GLY A 121 -16.04 -26.46 19.42
N ARG A 122 -15.05 -26.01 18.64
CA ARG A 122 -14.85 -26.34 17.22
C ARG A 122 -13.63 -27.21 17.03
N THR A 123 -13.52 -27.87 15.89
CA THR A 123 -12.27 -28.53 15.48
C THR A 123 -11.29 -27.53 14.89
N ALA A 124 -9.99 -27.84 14.92
CA ALA A 124 -8.97 -27.02 14.24
C ALA A 124 -9.27 -26.87 12.75
N GLN A 125 -9.73 -27.94 12.10
CA GLN A 125 -10.11 -27.91 10.68
C GLN A 125 -11.27 -26.94 10.40
N GLN A 126 -12.29 -26.91 11.27
CA GLN A 126 -13.37 -25.93 11.15
C GLN A 126 -12.86 -24.49 11.29
N VAL A 127 -11.94 -24.24 12.24
CA VAL A 127 -11.33 -22.90 12.41
C VAL A 127 -10.48 -22.50 11.19
N ILE A 128 -9.88 -23.46 10.48
CA ILE A 128 -9.11 -23.21 9.25
C ILE A 128 -10.04 -22.96 8.05
N ASP A 129 -11.05 -23.81 7.86
CA ASP A 129 -11.85 -23.83 6.63
C ASP A 129 -13.06 -22.89 6.65
N ASP A 130 -13.67 -22.65 7.80
CA ASP A 130 -14.91 -21.88 7.86
C ASP A 130 -14.63 -20.43 8.33
N PRO A 131 -14.93 -19.40 7.50
CA PRO A 131 -14.76 -18.00 7.88
C PRO A 131 -15.44 -17.62 9.20
N GLU A 132 -16.68 -18.08 9.44
CA GLU A 132 -17.42 -17.75 10.67
C GLU A 132 -16.76 -18.37 11.90
N SER A 133 -16.37 -19.64 11.80
CA SER A 133 -15.60 -20.35 12.83
C SER A 133 -14.26 -19.68 13.13
N ASN A 134 -13.56 -19.21 12.10
CA ASN A 134 -12.29 -18.50 12.25
C ASN A 134 -12.47 -17.14 12.97
N ILE A 135 -13.49 -16.36 12.59
CA ILE A 135 -13.84 -15.10 13.25
C ILE A 135 -14.24 -15.32 14.72
N LEU A 136 -15.05 -16.35 15.01
CA LEU A 136 -15.45 -16.70 16.37
C LEU A 136 -14.27 -17.16 17.23
N ALA A 137 -13.33 -17.91 16.66
CA ALA A 137 -12.11 -18.33 17.33
C ALA A 137 -11.24 -17.12 17.69
N ALA A 138 -11.05 -16.18 16.77
CA ALA A 138 -10.33 -14.95 17.03
C ALA A 138 -10.99 -14.09 18.12
N ALA A 139 -12.32 -13.94 18.08
CA ALA A 139 -13.07 -13.23 19.10
C ALA A 139 -12.88 -13.86 20.50
N ALA A 140 -12.93 -15.19 20.60
CA ALA A 140 -12.70 -15.89 21.86
C ALA A 140 -11.28 -15.67 22.40
N LEU A 141 -10.28 -15.69 21.53
CA LEU A 141 -8.88 -15.43 21.89
C LEU A 141 -8.66 -14.01 22.36
N LEU A 142 -9.28 -13.03 21.68
CA LEU A 142 -9.18 -11.62 22.00
C LEU A 142 -9.88 -11.29 23.32
N ASP A 143 -11.07 -11.84 23.56
CA ASP A 143 -11.81 -11.68 24.83
C ASP A 143 -11.00 -12.24 26.01
N ARG A 144 -10.38 -13.41 25.83
CA ARG A 144 -9.45 -13.97 26.82
C ARG A 144 -8.24 -13.07 27.06
N ALA A 145 -7.65 -12.50 26.00
CA ALA A 145 -6.51 -11.60 26.12
C ALA A 145 -6.88 -10.27 26.81
N LEU A 146 -8.10 -9.79 26.57
CA LEU A 146 -8.67 -8.61 27.22
C LEU A 146 -8.87 -8.83 28.71
N GLY A 147 -9.48 -9.96 29.12
CA GLY A 147 -9.64 -10.31 30.52
C GLY A 147 -8.30 -10.42 31.27
N ALA A 148 -7.27 -10.99 30.64
CA ALA A 148 -5.93 -11.08 31.21
C ALA A 148 -5.20 -9.72 31.31
N SER A 149 -5.63 -8.70 30.57
CA SER A 149 -5.02 -7.37 30.54
C SER A 149 -5.70 -6.38 31.50
N GLN A 150 -6.86 -6.72 32.06
CA GLN A 150 -7.64 -5.85 32.95
C GLN A 150 -8.05 -6.58 34.25
N PRO A 151 -7.10 -7.11 35.06
CA PRO A 151 -7.43 -7.93 36.23
C PRO A 151 -8.22 -7.19 37.33
N ASP A 152 -8.05 -5.87 37.44
CA ASP A 152 -8.65 -5.05 38.50
C ASP A 152 -10.02 -4.46 38.12
N ARG A 153 -10.42 -4.51 36.84
CA ARG A 153 -11.75 -4.08 36.41
C ARG A 153 -12.76 -5.18 36.72
N ARG A 154 -13.40 -5.10 37.90
CA ARG A 154 -14.46 -6.03 38.34
C ARG A 154 -15.71 -6.01 37.45
N SER A 155 -15.87 -5.03 36.55
CA SER A 155 -17.03 -4.94 35.64
C SER A 155 -16.71 -5.42 34.23
N ARG A 156 -17.60 -6.24 33.66
CA ARG A 156 -17.69 -6.58 32.22
C ARG A 156 -18.22 -5.39 31.38
N ALA A 157 -17.68 -4.19 31.60
CA ALA A 157 -18.02 -3.04 30.78
C ALA A 157 -17.29 -3.16 29.43
N LEU A 158 -17.91 -2.68 28.36
CA LEU A 158 -17.28 -2.56 27.04
C LEU A 158 -15.91 -1.88 27.18
N ALA A 159 -14.85 -2.56 26.72
CA ALA A 159 -13.53 -1.95 26.71
C ALA A 159 -13.54 -0.76 25.75
N GLN A 160 -12.97 0.37 26.18
CA GLN A 160 -12.67 1.44 25.23
C GLN A 160 -11.61 0.91 24.25
N PRO A 161 -11.69 1.25 22.95
CA PRO A 161 -10.72 0.74 21.98
C PRO A 161 -9.27 1.07 22.36
N GLU A 162 -8.99 2.22 22.98
CA GLU A 162 -7.63 2.55 23.44
C GLU A 162 -7.10 1.62 24.55
N ASP A 163 -7.97 1.01 25.36
CA ASP A 163 -7.58 0.06 26.39
C ASP A 163 -7.17 -1.31 25.81
N MET A 164 -7.37 -1.53 24.50
CA MET A 164 -7.12 -2.80 23.83
C MET A 164 -5.65 -3.03 23.49
N ALA A 165 -4.77 -2.03 23.54
CA ALA A 165 -3.40 -2.16 23.05
C ALA A 165 -2.66 -3.36 23.69
N ALA A 166 -2.75 -3.50 25.01
CA ALA A 166 -2.15 -4.63 25.73
C ALA A 166 -2.81 -5.98 25.36
N ALA A 167 -4.13 -6.02 25.18
CA ALA A 167 -4.86 -7.22 24.78
C ALA A 167 -4.48 -7.65 23.36
N LEU A 168 -4.37 -6.70 22.42
CA LEU A 168 -3.95 -6.93 21.04
C LEU A 168 -2.50 -7.43 20.99
N ALA A 169 -1.59 -6.80 21.74
CA ALA A 169 -0.21 -7.25 21.84
C ALA A 169 -0.10 -8.71 22.34
N ARG A 170 -0.94 -9.11 23.31
CA ARG A 170 -1.04 -10.50 23.78
C ARG A 170 -1.71 -11.43 22.76
N TYR A 171 -2.70 -10.93 22.03
CA TYR A 171 -3.44 -11.68 21.02
C TYR A 171 -2.56 -12.08 19.84
N ALA A 172 -1.62 -11.23 19.42
CA ALA A 172 -0.87 -11.31 18.16
C ALA A 172 -0.24 -12.68 17.83
N GLY A 173 -0.01 -13.54 18.82
CA GLY A 173 0.44 -14.92 18.61
C GLY A 173 1.93 -15.05 18.28
N TYR A 174 2.68 -13.96 18.32
CA TYR A 174 4.13 -13.93 18.13
C TYR A 174 4.87 -14.54 19.33
N GLY A 175 5.97 -15.23 19.06
CA GLY A 175 6.72 -16.03 20.05
C GLY A 175 7.16 -15.25 21.29
N ALA A 176 7.36 -15.98 22.39
CA ALA A 176 7.84 -15.44 23.65
C ALA A 176 9.36 -15.22 23.57
N SER A 177 9.79 -14.03 23.17
CA SER A 177 11.16 -13.59 23.40
C SER A 177 11.19 -12.60 24.56
N ASN A 178 12.03 -12.91 25.54
CA ASN A 178 12.36 -12.07 26.69
C ASN A 178 13.20 -10.88 26.20
N GLY A 179 12.60 -9.69 26.05
CA GLY A 179 13.31 -8.44 25.77
C GLY A 179 12.54 -7.44 24.88
N GLY A 180 12.88 -6.15 25.00
CA GLY A 180 12.17 -5.03 24.35
C GLY A 180 12.16 -4.99 22.80
N ILE A 181 12.87 -5.92 22.17
CA ILE A 181 12.97 -6.08 20.71
C ILE A 181 11.76 -6.88 20.16
N ALA A 182 11.32 -7.91 20.89
CA ALA A 182 10.11 -8.69 20.58
C ALA A 182 8.82 -7.92 20.84
N ASP A 183 8.89 -7.00 21.80
CA ASP A 183 7.79 -6.09 22.11
C ASP A 183 7.45 -5.20 20.93
N TYR A 184 8.43 -4.80 20.11
CA TYR A 184 8.15 -3.97 18.94
C TYR A 184 7.20 -4.64 17.94
N ALA A 185 7.33 -5.95 17.68
CA ALA A 185 6.44 -6.67 16.79
C ALA A 185 5.00 -6.69 17.32
N ARG A 186 4.79 -7.12 18.58
CA ARG A 186 3.47 -7.15 19.22
C ARG A 186 2.81 -5.78 19.29
N GLN A 187 3.61 -4.75 19.55
CA GLN A 187 3.14 -3.37 19.66
C GLN A 187 2.86 -2.76 18.28
N SER A 188 3.60 -3.15 17.25
CA SER A 188 3.31 -2.80 15.86
C SER A 188 2.00 -3.42 15.38
N PHE A 189 1.71 -4.66 15.76
CA PHE A 189 0.41 -5.29 15.52
C PHE A 189 -0.72 -4.50 16.20
N ALA A 190 -0.60 -4.25 17.51
CA ALA A 190 -1.61 -3.49 18.25
C ALA A 190 -1.83 -2.08 17.65
N TYR A 191 -0.74 -1.41 17.27
CA TYR A 191 -0.79 -0.10 16.62
C TYR A 191 -1.52 -0.15 15.28
N GLY A 192 -1.21 -1.12 14.41
CA GLY A 192 -1.87 -1.26 13.11
C GLY A 192 -3.39 -1.45 13.23
N VAL A 193 -3.82 -2.27 14.19
CA VAL A 193 -5.25 -2.48 14.47
C VAL A 193 -5.92 -1.19 14.98
N LEU A 194 -5.32 -0.49 15.94
CA LEU A 194 -5.88 0.74 16.48
C LEU A 194 -5.85 1.90 15.48
N GLN A 195 -4.81 2.00 14.65
CA GLN A 195 -4.74 2.96 13.55
C GLN A 195 -5.85 2.70 12.52
N THR A 196 -6.10 1.43 12.19
CA THR A 196 -7.19 1.03 11.29
C THR A 196 -8.56 1.44 11.85
N LEU A 197 -8.79 1.25 13.16
CA LEU A 197 -10.01 1.73 13.82
C LEU A 197 -10.13 3.25 13.82
N GLN A 198 -9.02 3.96 14.05
CA GLN A 198 -8.99 5.41 14.09
C GLN A 198 -9.36 6.01 12.72
N HIS A 199 -8.78 5.49 11.64
CA HIS A 199 -9.00 6.01 10.30
C HIS A 199 -10.28 5.47 9.64
N GLY A 200 -10.74 4.29 10.07
CA GLY A 200 -11.76 3.55 9.34
C GLY A 200 -11.24 2.98 8.03
N VAL A 201 -12.04 2.12 7.43
CA VAL A 201 -11.77 1.49 6.12
C VAL A 201 -13.10 1.33 5.40
N ASP A 202 -13.16 1.73 4.15
CA ASP A 202 -14.28 1.39 3.25
C ASP A 202 -13.69 0.70 2.03
N ALA A 203 -13.53 -0.62 2.10
CA ALA A 203 -12.83 -1.37 1.07
C ALA A 203 -13.36 -2.79 0.93
N GLN A 204 -13.37 -3.28 -0.32
CA GLN A 204 -13.53 -4.70 -0.62
C GLN A 204 -14.72 -5.39 0.09
N GLY A 205 -15.84 -4.69 0.25
CA GLY A 205 -17.11 -5.24 0.76
C GLY A 205 -17.25 -5.29 2.28
N VAL A 206 -16.26 -4.79 3.04
CA VAL A 206 -16.32 -4.64 4.50
C VAL A 206 -16.02 -3.20 4.88
N LYS A 207 -16.77 -2.66 5.85
CA LYS A 207 -16.64 -1.28 6.29
C LYS A 207 -16.33 -1.19 7.78
N ILE A 208 -15.35 -0.39 8.12
CA ILE A 208 -15.01 0.05 9.47
C ILE A 208 -15.24 1.56 9.50
N ALA A 209 -16.20 2.02 10.31
CA ALA A 209 -16.38 3.45 10.51
C ALA A 209 -15.20 4.04 11.29
N PRO A 210 -14.70 5.24 10.92
CA PRO A 210 -13.65 5.91 11.67
C PRO A 210 -14.09 6.18 13.11
N GLN A 211 -13.19 5.94 14.06
CA GLN A 211 -13.42 6.17 15.48
C GLN A 211 -12.49 7.28 16.01
N PRO A 212 -12.96 8.19 16.89
CA PRO A 212 -12.17 9.31 17.40
C PRO A 212 -11.18 8.87 18.50
N LEU A 213 -10.31 7.91 18.16
CA LEU A 213 -9.34 7.33 19.09
C LEU A 213 -8.18 8.29 19.32
N ARG A 214 -7.66 8.30 20.55
CA ARG A 214 -6.38 8.94 20.87
C ARG A 214 -5.32 7.89 21.13
N LEU A 215 -4.47 7.62 20.15
CA LEU A 215 -3.40 6.61 20.26
C LEU A 215 -2.42 6.93 21.41
N GLU A 216 -2.31 8.19 21.83
CA GLU A 216 -1.55 8.64 23.01
C GLU A 216 -2.09 8.08 24.33
N ARG A 217 -3.33 7.59 24.37
CA ARG A 217 -3.90 6.88 25.51
C ARG A 217 -3.60 5.38 25.49
N ALA A 218 -3.32 4.85 24.30
CA ALA A 218 -3.09 3.43 24.08
C ALA A 218 -1.59 3.05 24.20
N PHE A 219 -0.69 3.99 23.89
CA PHE A 219 0.76 3.77 23.86
C PHE A 219 1.51 4.87 24.60
N ASP A 220 2.63 4.52 25.24
CA ASP A 220 3.52 5.54 25.81
C ASP A 220 4.08 6.46 24.70
N PRO A 221 4.36 7.74 24.97
CA PRO A 221 4.80 8.69 23.94
C PRO A 221 6.09 8.29 23.19
N ALA A 222 7.06 7.67 23.86
CA ALA A 222 8.30 7.22 23.23
C ALA A 222 8.05 6.03 22.31
N GLN A 223 7.25 5.06 22.78
CA GLN A 223 6.82 3.94 21.96
C GLN A 223 5.97 4.37 20.77
N LEU A 224 5.01 5.27 20.95
CA LEU A 224 4.16 5.76 19.87
C LEU A 224 4.97 6.48 18.78
N ARG A 225 6.00 7.24 19.15
CA ARG A 225 6.94 7.83 18.18
C ARG A 225 7.69 6.78 17.36
N LYS A 226 8.03 5.64 17.98
CA LYS A 226 8.67 4.51 17.30
C LYS A 226 7.68 3.75 16.42
N LEU A 227 6.40 3.66 16.81
CA LEU A 227 5.39 2.90 16.08
C LEU A 227 4.83 3.63 14.86
N ARG A 228 4.76 4.96 14.91
CA ARG A 228 4.32 5.82 13.78
C ARG A 228 5.38 5.86 12.68
N ALA A 229 4.95 6.06 11.43
CA ALA A 229 5.81 6.39 10.29
C ALA A 229 6.03 7.92 10.17
N PRO A 230 6.99 8.53 10.88
CA PRO A 230 7.15 9.98 10.84
C PRO A 230 7.58 10.50 9.46
N ALA A 231 8.05 9.64 8.56
CA ALA A 231 8.56 10.04 7.24
C ALA A 231 7.46 10.35 6.23
N LEU A 232 6.26 9.79 6.43
CA LEU A 232 5.14 9.95 5.52
C LEU A 232 3.99 10.68 6.21
N LEU A 233 3.44 11.66 5.51
CA LEU A 233 2.13 12.22 5.78
C LEU A 233 1.16 11.51 4.85
N LEU A 234 0.19 10.81 5.43
CA LEU A 234 -0.92 10.22 4.71
C LEU A 234 -2.12 11.11 4.90
N ASP A 235 -2.83 11.38 3.83
CA ASP A 235 -4.14 12.02 3.88
C ASP A 235 -5.16 11.02 3.34
N ALA A 236 -6.03 10.56 4.24
CA ALA A 236 -7.05 9.57 3.93
C ALA A 236 -8.22 10.15 3.13
N ALA A 237 -8.39 11.48 3.12
CA ALA A 237 -9.45 12.15 2.37
C ALA A 237 -9.11 12.29 0.89
N ASP A 238 -7.82 12.47 0.56
CA ASP A 238 -7.35 12.61 -0.83
C ASP A 238 -6.55 11.41 -1.36
N ASP A 239 -6.35 10.37 -0.52
CA ASP A 239 -5.51 9.17 -0.72
C ASP A 239 -4.07 9.54 -1.17
N SER A 240 -3.55 10.65 -0.63
CA SER A 240 -2.21 11.14 -0.96
C SER A 240 -1.17 10.75 0.08
N VAL A 241 0.06 10.58 -0.41
CA VAL A 241 1.24 10.28 0.40
C VAL A 241 2.29 11.33 0.11
N ARG A 242 2.69 12.08 1.13
CA ARG A 242 3.69 13.15 1.02
C ARG A 242 4.81 12.93 2.02
N LEU A 243 6.01 13.38 1.68
CA LEU A 243 7.12 13.39 2.64
C LEU A 243 6.82 14.36 3.77
N ASN A 244 7.11 13.96 5.01
CA ASN A 244 6.99 14.85 6.16
C ASN A 244 8.15 15.86 6.16
N PRO A 245 7.90 17.17 5.95
CA PRO A 245 8.96 18.18 5.86
C PRO A 245 9.71 18.40 7.18
N ALA A 246 9.12 18.02 8.32
CA ALA A 246 9.80 18.06 9.61
C ALA A 246 10.92 17.00 9.66
N LEU A 247 10.61 15.76 9.26
CA LEU A 247 11.60 14.69 9.21
C LEU A 247 12.63 14.92 8.09
N SER A 248 12.23 15.42 6.92
CA SER A 248 13.19 15.74 5.84
C SER A 248 14.24 16.77 6.28
N ARG A 249 13.85 17.75 7.12
CA ARG A 249 14.77 18.74 7.69
C ARG A 249 15.69 18.14 8.76
N ASP A 250 15.18 17.24 9.60
CA ASP A 250 15.98 16.56 10.63
C ASP A 250 16.95 15.54 10.03
N LEU A 251 16.56 14.80 8.99
CA LEU A 251 17.44 13.91 8.23
C LEU A 251 18.51 14.67 7.43
N ALA A 252 18.15 15.84 6.87
CA ALA A 252 19.12 16.73 6.23
C ALA A 252 20.12 17.33 7.25
N ARG A 253 19.70 17.56 8.50
CA ARG A 253 20.58 18.00 9.60
C ARG A 253 21.43 16.87 10.17
N ALA A 254 20.92 15.64 10.24
CA ALA A 254 21.63 14.46 10.70
C ALA A 254 22.69 13.95 9.70
N ALA A 255 22.77 14.55 8.50
CA ALA A 255 23.89 14.37 7.57
C ALA A 255 25.18 15.10 8.02
N ALA A 256 25.13 15.88 9.10
CA ALA A 256 26.34 16.34 9.79
C ALA A 256 26.96 15.19 10.61
N PRO A 257 28.30 15.05 10.68
CA PRO A 257 28.93 13.93 11.36
C PRO A 257 28.64 13.98 12.86
N ALA A 258 27.77 13.08 13.34
CA ALA A 258 27.50 12.91 14.75
C ALA A 258 28.72 12.21 15.41
N THR A 259 29.28 12.84 16.43
CA THR A 259 30.46 12.39 17.19
C THR A 259 30.14 11.41 18.32
N ASP A 260 28.96 10.80 18.33
CA ASP A 260 28.55 9.84 19.37
C ASP A 260 28.55 8.40 18.81
N VAL A 261 29.54 7.62 19.24
CA VAL A 261 29.96 6.34 18.67
C VAL A 261 29.06 5.16 19.15
N GLY A 262 27.98 5.43 19.87
CA GLY A 262 27.07 4.42 20.42
C GLY A 262 25.83 4.08 19.57
N ALA A 263 25.35 5.02 18.75
CA ALA A 263 24.22 4.80 17.86
C ALA A 263 24.72 4.57 16.43
N LYS A 264 24.95 3.30 16.05
CA LYS A 264 25.31 2.98 14.65
C LYS A 264 24.21 3.54 13.73
N ALA A 265 24.48 4.61 12.98
CA ALA A 265 23.54 5.22 12.04
C ALA A 265 22.97 4.14 11.10
N VAL A 266 21.64 4.05 10.95
CA VAL A 266 20.97 3.14 9.99
C VAL A 266 21.41 3.43 8.55
N ASP A 267 21.34 2.44 7.66
CA ASP A 267 21.76 2.62 6.26
C ASP A 267 20.80 3.56 5.50
N PHE A 268 19.52 3.56 5.87
CA PHE A 268 18.51 4.49 5.38
C PHE A 268 17.91 5.28 6.56
N GLY A 269 18.10 6.60 6.57
CA GLY A 269 17.79 7.46 7.72
C GLY A 269 16.32 7.47 8.17
N GLU A 270 15.38 7.20 7.28
CA GLU A 270 13.95 7.08 7.63
C GLU A 270 13.61 5.73 8.32
N ALA A 271 14.51 4.76 8.29
CA ALA A 271 14.23 3.41 8.76
C ALA A 271 14.42 3.27 10.28
N ILE A 272 13.53 2.49 10.91
CA ILE A 272 13.72 2.05 12.29
C ILE A 272 14.70 0.88 12.30
N TRP A 273 15.75 0.97 13.11
CA TRP A 273 16.59 -0.19 13.39
C TRP A 273 15.87 -1.15 14.35
N ASN A 274 15.61 -2.35 13.87
CA ASN A 274 15.10 -3.44 14.70
C ASN A 274 15.73 -4.75 14.23
N PRO A 275 16.88 -5.16 14.77
CA PRO A 275 17.71 -6.17 14.15
C PRO A 275 17.02 -7.55 14.09
N ALA A 276 17.27 -8.28 13.01
CA ALA A 276 17.06 -9.71 12.95
C ALA A 276 18.03 -10.43 13.91
N SER A 277 17.71 -11.67 14.27
CA SER A 277 18.66 -12.52 15.01
C SER A 277 19.97 -12.65 14.23
N SER A 278 21.11 -12.60 14.93
CA SER A 278 22.42 -12.87 14.34
C SER A 278 22.56 -14.28 13.75
N SER A 279 21.64 -15.20 14.07
CA SER A 279 21.57 -16.55 13.49
C SER A 279 20.88 -16.60 12.13
N ASN A 280 20.37 -15.47 11.61
CA ASN A 280 19.53 -15.41 10.40
C ASN A 280 20.18 -14.67 9.23
N TYR A 281 21.47 -14.30 9.32
CA TYR A 281 22.20 -13.63 8.24
C TYR A 281 23.71 -13.91 8.31
N SER A 282 24.43 -13.72 7.21
CA SER A 282 25.89 -13.86 7.18
C SER A 282 26.56 -12.50 7.40
N THR A 283 27.59 -12.47 8.25
CA THR A 283 28.40 -11.26 8.50
C THR A 283 29.45 -10.98 7.42
N ALA A 284 29.58 -11.88 6.43
CA ALA A 284 30.37 -11.65 5.23
C ALA A 284 29.90 -10.39 4.50
N SER A 285 30.84 -9.69 3.85
CA SER A 285 30.53 -8.48 3.09
C SER A 285 29.52 -8.78 1.98
N ASN A 286 28.46 -7.98 1.90
CA ASN A 286 27.50 -8.00 0.80
C ASN A 286 27.99 -7.06 -0.31
N GLN A 287 28.08 -7.59 -1.54
CA GLN A 287 28.42 -6.85 -2.75
C GLN A 287 27.16 -6.26 -3.39
N ALA A 288 26.38 -5.54 -2.57
CA ALA A 288 25.05 -5.03 -2.91
C ALA A 288 25.06 -4.29 -4.27
N SER A 289 24.59 -4.98 -5.31
CA SER A 289 24.56 -4.53 -6.70
C SER A 289 23.19 -4.74 -7.37
N ALA A 290 22.22 -5.30 -6.63
CA ALA A 290 20.82 -5.40 -7.04
C ALA A 290 19.86 -5.31 -5.83
N VAL A 291 18.60 -4.99 -6.10
CA VAL A 291 17.51 -4.90 -5.12
C VAL A 291 16.40 -5.87 -5.50
N ILE A 292 15.96 -6.69 -4.55
CA ILE A 292 14.94 -7.72 -4.77
C ILE A 292 13.68 -7.37 -4.00
N MET A 293 12.56 -7.33 -4.72
CA MET A 293 11.23 -7.07 -4.15
C MET A 293 10.58 -8.38 -3.74
N HIS A 294 10.10 -8.41 -2.50
CA HIS A 294 9.41 -9.54 -1.91
C HIS A 294 8.04 -9.13 -1.37
N THR A 295 7.15 -10.10 -1.22
CA THR A 295 6.00 -10.01 -0.30
C THR A 295 6.26 -10.91 0.89
N MET A 296 5.86 -10.47 2.08
CA MET A 296 6.03 -11.23 3.31
C MET A 296 5.22 -12.53 3.34
N GLU A 297 4.21 -12.63 2.47
CA GLU A 297 3.17 -13.67 2.52
C GLU A 297 2.55 -13.81 3.92
N GLY A 298 2.38 -12.64 4.56
CA GLY A 298 2.02 -12.47 5.96
C GLY A 298 2.09 -10.99 6.34
N SER A 299 2.13 -10.69 7.65
CA SER A 299 2.06 -9.31 8.15
C SER A 299 3.43 -8.73 8.53
N TYR A 300 3.57 -7.40 8.41
CA TYR A 300 4.75 -6.63 8.84
C TYR A 300 5.22 -6.99 10.26
N ALA A 301 4.29 -7.05 11.22
CA ALA A 301 4.59 -7.39 12.60
C ALA A 301 5.01 -8.86 12.75
N GLY A 302 4.36 -9.77 12.02
CA GLY A 302 4.74 -11.19 11.98
C GLY A 302 6.16 -11.40 11.46
N SER A 303 6.53 -10.76 10.35
CA SER A 303 7.86 -10.89 9.75
C SER A 303 8.96 -10.35 10.66
N ILE A 304 8.71 -9.24 11.36
CA ILE A 304 9.64 -8.74 12.40
C ILE A 304 9.88 -9.83 13.45
N SER A 305 8.80 -10.39 14.02
CA SER A 305 8.92 -11.41 15.06
C SER A 305 9.62 -12.65 14.53
N TRP A 306 9.35 -13.05 13.29
CA TRP A 306 9.95 -14.24 12.70
C TRP A 306 11.45 -14.07 12.48
N PHE A 307 11.88 -12.95 11.90
CA PHE A 307 13.30 -12.68 11.68
C PHE A 307 14.11 -12.50 12.97
N GLN A 308 13.45 -12.28 14.11
CA GLN A 308 14.08 -12.28 15.43
C GLN A 308 14.16 -13.67 16.08
N ASN A 309 13.44 -14.67 15.55
CA ASN A 309 13.55 -16.04 15.98
C ASN A 309 14.87 -16.65 15.45
N PRO A 310 15.82 -17.06 16.31
CA PRO A 310 17.10 -17.64 15.85
C PRO A 310 16.95 -18.96 15.08
N SER A 311 15.80 -19.62 15.16
CA SER A 311 15.49 -20.84 14.40
C SER A 311 14.89 -20.55 13.02
N ALA A 312 14.62 -19.29 12.67
CA ALA A 312 14.00 -18.95 11.39
C ALA A 312 14.90 -19.24 10.20
N GLN A 313 16.22 -19.01 10.34
CA GLN A 313 17.22 -19.19 9.28
C GLN A 313 16.86 -18.44 7.97
N VAL A 314 16.13 -17.32 8.10
CA VAL A 314 15.78 -16.40 7.00
C VAL A 314 15.73 -14.97 7.54
N SER A 315 16.04 -13.99 6.69
CA SER A 315 15.92 -12.57 7.01
C SER A 315 15.90 -11.72 5.73
N ALA A 316 15.43 -10.49 5.83
CA ALA A 316 15.60 -9.47 4.79
C ALA A 316 16.29 -8.22 5.36
N HIS A 317 16.73 -7.31 4.49
CA HIS A 317 17.34 -6.06 4.94
C HIS A 317 16.28 -5.09 5.45
N TYR A 318 15.17 -4.97 4.73
CA TYR A 318 14.10 -4.02 5.04
C TYR A 318 12.72 -4.67 5.00
N LEU A 319 11.84 -4.20 5.87
CA LEU A 319 10.41 -4.50 5.91
C LEU A 319 9.62 -3.20 5.75
N ILE A 320 8.55 -3.19 4.96
CA ILE A 320 7.70 -2.00 4.74
C ILE A 320 6.25 -2.32 5.10
N ARG A 321 5.67 -1.53 6.02
CA ARG A 321 4.29 -1.68 6.47
C ARG A 321 3.29 -1.14 5.46
N LYS A 322 2.18 -1.87 5.23
CA LYS A 322 1.15 -1.49 4.25
C LYS A 322 0.40 -0.22 4.62
N SER A 323 0.02 -0.08 5.90
CA SER A 323 -0.89 0.97 6.35
C SER A 323 -0.33 2.39 6.18
N ASP A 324 0.98 2.55 6.38
CA ASP A 324 1.60 3.87 6.42
C ASP A 324 3.00 3.98 5.85
N GLY A 325 3.52 2.90 5.26
CA GLY A 325 4.84 2.89 4.63
C GLY A 325 5.99 3.01 5.64
N GLN A 326 5.78 2.68 6.93
CA GLN A 326 6.88 2.56 7.89
C GLN A 326 7.94 1.58 7.36
N ILE A 327 9.19 2.03 7.34
CA ILE A 327 10.34 1.19 6.96
C ILE A 327 11.06 0.74 8.23
N THR A 328 11.32 -0.56 8.34
CA THR A 328 12.17 -1.14 9.38
C THR A 328 13.36 -1.84 8.76
N GLN A 329 14.54 -1.49 9.22
CA GLN A 329 15.77 -2.15 8.84
C GLN A 329 16.09 -3.27 9.84
N MET A 330 16.17 -4.50 9.34
CA MET A 330 16.41 -5.71 10.13
C MET A 330 17.86 -6.20 10.00
N VAL A 331 18.47 -6.04 8.82
CA VAL A 331 19.86 -6.42 8.56
C VAL A 331 20.59 -5.25 7.92
N ARG A 332 21.85 -5.03 8.33
CA ARG A 332 22.71 -4.04 7.69
C ARG A 332 22.98 -4.44 6.26
N GLU A 333 22.93 -3.49 5.33
CA GLU A 333 23.24 -3.74 3.92
C GLU A 333 24.67 -4.20 3.68
N TYR A 334 25.58 -3.98 4.64
CA TYR A 334 26.92 -4.54 4.61
C TYR A 334 26.94 -6.07 4.83
N HIS A 335 25.96 -6.61 5.54
CA HIS A 335 25.80 -8.04 5.76
C HIS A 335 24.87 -8.66 4.71
N GLN A 336 24.92 -9.99 4.60
CA GLN A 336 24.09 -10.73 3.65
C GLN A 336 22.87 -11.27 4.38
N ALA A 337 21.72 -10.60 4.24
CA ALA A 337 20.45 -11.17 4.68
C ALA A 337 20.13 -12.45 3.90
N TRP A 338 19.37 -13.37 4.52
CA TRP A 338 19.02 -14.65 3.92
C TRP A 338 17.60 -14.63 3.34
N HIS A 339 17.45 -14.06 2.13
CA HIS A 339 16.14 -13.82 1.50
C HIS A 339 15.97 -14.42 0.08
N ALA A 340 17.07 -14.74 -0.62
CA ALA A 340 17.04 -15.10 -2.03
C ALA A 340 18.09 -16.17 -2.42
N LYS A 341 18.32 -17.15 -1.53
CA LYS A 341 19.26 -18.28 -1.76
C LYS A 341 20.65 -17.82 -2.23
N ASN A 342 21.10 -18.25 -3.40
CA ASN A 342 22.41 -17.95 -3.95
C ASN A 342 22.58 -16.46 -4.33
N HIS A 343 21.52 -15.66 -4.26
CA HIS A 343 21.56 -14.23 -4.56
C HIS A 343 21.83 -13.36 -3.32
N ASN A 344 21.86 -13.94 -2.12
CA ASN A 344 22.04 -13.19 -0.86
C ASN A 344 23.31 -12.32 -0.85
N TYR A 345 24.40 -12.77 -1.48
CA TYR A 345 25.71 -12.13 -1.35
C TYR A 345 25.85 -10.80 -2.10
N TYR A 346 24.93 -10.48 -3.02
CA TYR A 346 25.01 -9.29 -3.86
C TYR A 346 23.70 -8.50 -3.91
N THR A 347 22.69 -8.89 -3.15
CA THR A 347 21.36 -8.28 -3.22
C THR A 347 20.93 -7.66 -1.90
N VAL A 348 20.07 -6.64 -2.02
CA VAL A 348 19.32 -6.05 -0.91
C VAL A 348 17.85 -6.47 -1.05
N GLY A 349 17.38 -7.36 -0.18
CA GLY A 349 15.97 -7.74 -0.08
C GLY A 349 15.10 -6.72 0.66
N ILE A 350 13.96 -6.37 0.05
CA ILE A 350 12.90 -5.53 0.62
C ILE A 350 11.59 -6.34 0.65
N GLU A 351 11.07 -6.55 1.85
CA GLU A 351 9.81 -7.23 2.12
C GLU A 351 8.65 -6.25 2.24
N HIS A 352 7.56 -6.52 1.52
CA HIS A 352 6.34 -5.72 1.54
C HIS A 352 5.22 -6.47 2.25
N ASP A 353 4.56 -5.77 3.16
CA ASP A 353 3.48 -6.29 3.99
C ASP A 353 2.32 -6.83 3.15
N GLY A 354 1.82 -8.01 3.54
CA GLY A 354 0.73 -8.72 2.90
C GLY A 354 1.15 -9.80 1.89
N ARG A 355 0.39 -9.97 0.79
CA ARG A 355 0.42 -11.17 -0.08
C ARG A 355 0.46 -10.81 -1.57
N ALA A 356 1.28 -11.52 -2.34
CA ALA A 356 1.48 -11.29 -3.77
C ALA A 356 0.21 -11.53 -4.61
N ALA A 357 -0.63 -12.49 -4.20
CA ALA A 357 -1.87 -12.82 -4.88
C ALA A 357 -3.05 -11.87 -4.56
N ASP A 358 -2.90 -10.93 -3.62
CA ASP A 358 -3.96 -9.98 -3.28
C ASP A 358 -3.88 -8.71 -4.15
N ALA A 359 -4.91 -8.50 -4.96
CA ALA A 359 -5.05 -7.33 -5.83
C ALA A 359 -5.08 -5.99 -5.07
N GLY A 360 -5.53 -6.01 -3.81
CA GLY A 360 -5.57 -4.85 -2.92
C GLY A 360 -4.35 -4.71 -2.01
N ASN A 361 -3.26 -5.44 -2.27
CA ASN A 361 -2.08 -5.43 -1.39
C ASN A 361 -1.30 -4.10 -1.44
N TRP A 362 -1.17 -3.54 -2.63
CA TRP A 362 -0.19 -2.47 -2.94
C TRP A 362 -0.74 -1.07 -2.65
N SER A 363 -0.69 -0.66 -1.38
CA SER A 363 -1.05 0.71 -0.97
C SER A 363 -0.07 1.74 -1.52
N ALA A 364 -0.57 2.97 -1.75
CA ALA A 364 0.28 4.09 -2.17
C ALA A 364 1.41 4.34 -1.16
N ALA A 365 1.14 4.25 0.14
CA ALA A 365 2.12 4.48 1.20
C ALA A 365 3.31 3.51 1.11
N MET A 366 3.01 2.22 0.98
CA MET A 366 4.02 1.15 0.90
C MET A 366 4.85 1.24 -0.38
N VAL A 367 4.20 1.45 -1.54
CA VAL A 367 4.87 1.57 -2.83
C VAL A 367 5.79 2.80 -2.87
N ASN A 368 5.34 3.95 -2.36
CA ASN A 368 6.15 5.16 -2.28
C ASN A 368 7.34 5.03 -1.31
N ALA A 369 7.12 4.43 -0.13
CA ALA A 369 8.19 4.14 0.81
C ALA A 369 9.27 3.24 0.19
N SER A 370 8.83 2.18 -0.49
CA SER A 370 9.71 1.25 -1.19
C SER A 370 10.52 1.93 -2.30
N ALA A 371 9.88 2.76 -3.12
CA ALA A 371 10.57 3.46 -4.19
C ALA A 371 11.63 4.44 -3.67
N ARG A 372 11.33 5.17 -2.58
CA ARG A 372 12.33 6.06 -1.93
C ARG A 372 13.52 5.28 -1.40
N LEU A 373 13.26 4.16 -0.73
CA LEU A 373 14.30 3.28 -0.22
C LEU A 373 15.17 2.73 -1.36
N THR A 374 14.56 2.19 -2.42
CA THR A 374 15.27 1.65 -3.59
C THR A 374 16.10 2.72 -4.29
N LYS A 375 15.56 3.94 -4.48
CA LYS A 375 16.31 5.06 -5.05
C LYS A 375 17.54 5.42 -4.20
N SER A 376 17.39 5.42 -2.87
CA SER A 376 18.52 5.63 -1.95
C SER A 376 19.56 4.51 -2.04
N ILE A 377 19.13 3.25 -2.12
CA ILE A 377 20.03 2.09 -2.32
C ILE A 377 20.79 2.23 -3.63
N CYS A 378 20.12 2.55 -4.74
CA CYS A 378 20.76 2.79 -6.02
C CYS A 378 21.83 3.87 -5.95
N ALA A 379 21.53 5.00 -5.31
CA ALA A 379 22.50 6.08 -5.14
C ALA A 379 23.69 5.68 -4.24
N ARG A 380 23.45 5.04 -3.09
CA ARG A 380 24.48 4.71 -2.11
C ARG A 380 25.35 3.51 -2.52
N ARG A 381 24.81 2.58 -3.31
CA ARG A 381 25.47 1.32 -3.69
C ARG A 381 25.88 1.25 -5.16
N GLY A 382 25.53 2.25 -5.98
CA GLY A 382 25.82 2.25 -7.41
C GLY A 382 24.98 1.25 -8.21
N VAL A 383 23.82 0.83 -7.69
CA VAL A 383 22.88 -0.03 -8.42
C VAL A 383 22.26 0.79 -9.56
N ASN A 384 22.28 0.25 -10.78
CA ASN A 384 21.64 0.91 -11.92
C ASN A 384 20.10 0.79 -11.82
N CYS A 385 19.44 1.77 -11.20
CA CYS A 385 17.99 1.85 -11.11
C CYS A 385 17.28 1.86 -12.48
N ALA A 386 17.93 2.36 -13.54
CA ALA A 386 17.33 2.40 -14.88
C ALA A 386 17.18 1.00 -15.50
N SER A 387 17.92 0.02 -14.99
CA SER A 387 17.81 -1.40 -15.34
C SER A 387 16.64 -2.11 -14.65
N ALA A 388 15.86 -1.43 -13.81
CA ALA A 388 14.71 -2.02 -13.16
C ALA A 388 13.73 -2.65 -14.15
N TRP A 389 13.04 -3.70 -13.70
CA TRP A 389 12.04 -4.40 -14.50
C TRP A 389 10.94 -3.43 -14.97
N LYS A 390 10.64 -3.47 -16.28
CA LYS A 390 9.64 -2.61 -16.95
C LYS A 390 8.42 -3.37 -17.45
N GLY A 391 8.46 -4.70 -17.38
CA GLY A 391 7.36 -5.55 -17.84
C GLY A 391 6.29 -5.75 -16.77
N PRO A 392 5.32 -6.66 -17.03
CA PRO A 392 4.26 -6.96 -16.08
C PRO A 392 4.79 -7.73 -14.87
N GLY A 393 3.99 -7.82 -13.81
CA GLY A 393 4.20 -8.84 -12.79
C GLY A 393 3.68 -10.22 -13.26
N TYR A 394 3.99 -11.26 -12.50
CA TYR A 394 3.62 -12.65 -12.83
C TYR A 394 2.98 -13.36 -11.63
N ASP A 395 2.04 -14.26 -11.88
CA ASP A 395 1.44 -15.15 -10.86
C ASP A 395 2.27 -16.41 -10.59
N THR A 396 3.32 -16.61 -11.40
CA THR A 396 4.23 -17.75 -11.31
C THR A 396 5.66 -17.25 -11.43
N PHE A 397 6.60 -18.15 -11.19
CA PHE A 397 8.00 -17.93 -11.54
C PHE A 397 8.15 -17.42 -12.99
N HIS A 398 8.99 -16.40 -13.18
CA HIS A 398 9.32 -15.86 -14.49
C HIS A 398 10.74 -15.29 -14.50
N LEU A 399 11.71 -16.07 -14.97
CA LEU A 399 13.11 -15.65 -15.07
C LEU A 399 13.25 -14.39 -15.95
N VAL A 400 13.89 -13.34 -15.40
CA VAL A 400 14.27 -12.15 -16.17
C VAL A 400 15.80 -12.04 -16.27
N PRO A 401 16.35 -11.35 -17.28
CA PRO A 401 17.80 -11.23 -17.46
C PRO A 401 18.54 -10.73 -16.21
N ASP A 402 19.77 -11.22 -15.96
CA ASP A 402 20.59 -10.78 -14.81
C ASP A 402 20.92 -9.29 -14.86
N SER A 403 20.96 -8.71 -16.07
CA SER A 403 21.18 -7.27 -16.30
C SER A 403 20.12 -6.38 -15.64
N VAL A 404 18.93 -6.92 -15.34
CA VAL A 404 17.91 -6.21 -14.57
C VAL A 404 18.36 -6.18 -13.10
N ARG A 405 18.65 -5.01 -12.52
CA ARG A 405 19.17 -4.93 -11.14
C ARG A 405 18.11 -4.59 -10.07
N VAL A 406 16.88 -4.28 -10.47
CA VAL A 406 15.74 -4.17 -9.55
C VAL A 406 14.62 -5.06 -10.09
N LYS A 407 14.34 -6.16 -9.41
CA LYS A 407 13.41 -7.21 -9.88
C LYS A 407 12.70 -7.92 -8.72
N GLY A 408 11.71 -8.75 -9.04
CA GLY A 408 11.02 -9.59 -8.07
C GLY A 408 11.79 -10.85 -7.68
N HIS A 409 11.49 -11.41 -6.52
CA HIS A 409 12.05 -12.68 -6.06
C HIS A 409 11.78 -13.84 -7.03
N GLY A 410 10.55 -13.94 -7.53
CA GLY A 410 10.14 -14.92 -8.55
C GLY A 410 10.76 -14.68 -9.93
N MET A 411 11.64 -13.70 -10.07
CA MET A 411 12.35 -13.39 -11.31
C MET A 411 13.84 -13.79 -11.30
N LEU A 412 14.28 -14.46 -10.23
CA LEU A 412 15.66 -14.89 -10.03
C LEU A 412 15.87 -16.36 -10.41
N SER A 413 16.97 -16.69 -11.08
CA SER A 413 17.38 -18.07 -11.36
C SER A 413 17.48 -18.92 -10.07
N GLY A 414 17.06 -20.17 -10.07
CA GLY A 414 17.15 -21.03 -8.87
C GLY A 414 16.08 -20.76 -7.80
N ASN A 415 15.09 -19.90 -8.12
CA ASN A 415 13.93 -19.59 -7.29
C ASN A 415 12.62 -19.98 -7.99
N GLU A 416 12.59 -21.12 -8.69
CA GLU A 416 11.46 -21.60 -9.48
C GLU A 416 10.19 -21.87 -8.64
N ASN A 417 10.35 -22.02 -7.32
CA ASN A 417 9.24 -22.16 -6.36
C ASN A 417 8.69 -20.82 -5.84
N ARG A 418 9.12 -19.68 -6.39
CA ARG A 418 8.78 -18.33 -5.93
C ARG A 418 8.13 -17.53 -7.04
N TYR A 419 7.24 -16.60 -6.67
CA TYR A 419 6.52 -15.73 -7.60
C TYR A 419 6.37 -14.29 -7.09
N ASP A 420 6.71 -14.04 -5.82
CA ASP A 420 6.62 -12.71 -5.22
C ASP A 420 7.52 -11.70 -5.95
N PRO A 421 7.09 -10.44 -6.11
CA PRO A 421 5.93 -9.79 -5.49
C PRO A 421 4.58 -10.01 -6.22
N GLY A 422 4.50 -10.92 -7.20
CA GLY A 422 3.26 -11.28 -7.86
C GLY A 422 2.83 -10.35 -8.99
N LYS A 423 1.73 -10.70 -9.67
CA LYS A 423 1.24 -9.95 -10.83
C LYS A 423 0.72 -8.55 -10.51
N TYR A 424 0.29 -8.35 -9.27
CA TYR A 424 -0.33 -7.09 -8.86
C TYR A 424 0.69 -6.02 -8.46
N PHE A 425 1.98 -6.35 -8.34
CA PHE A 425 3.01 -5.35 -8.06
C PHE A 425 3.04 -4.31 -9.19
N PRO A 426 2.93 -3.00 -8.88
CA PRO A 426 2.75 -1.98 -9.90
C PRO A 426 4.09 -1.57 -10.55
N TRP A 427 4.73 -2.49 -11.27
CA TRP A 427 6.08 -2.31 -11.85
C TRP A 427 6.24 -1.04 -12.68
N ALA A 428 5.26 -0.69 -13.52
CA ALA A 428 5.31 0.52 -14.33
C ALA A 428 5.35 1.80 -13.47
N ASN A 429 4.46 1.90 -12.47
CA ASN A 429 4.46 3.01 -11.53
C ASN A 429 5.77 3.03 -10.71
N TYR A 430 6.19 1.87 -10.22
CA TYR A 430 7.42 1.74 -9.44
C TYR A 430 8.66 2.18 -10.20
N TYR A 431 8.78 1.79 -11.48
CA TYR A 431 9.88 2.18 -12.36
C TYR A 431 9.99 3.71 -12.48
N ASN A 432 8.86 4.39 -12.64
CA ASN A 432 8.79 5.85 -12.73
C ASN A 432 9.24 6.52 -11.42
N LEU A 433 8.77 6.02 -10.27
CA LEU A 433 9.13 6.55 -8.95
C LEU A 433 10.65 6.47 -8.66
N ILE A 434 11.32 5.39 -9.07
CA ILE A 434 12.75 5.18 -8.78
C ILE A 434 13.70 5.88 -9.77
N ASN A 435 13.29 6.12 -11.01
CA ASN A 435 14.17 6.66 -12.07
C ASN A 435 14.04 8.16 -12.32
N GLY A 436 13.26 8.88 -11.50
CA GLY A 436 13.24 10.33 -11.58
C GLY A 436 12.70 10.86 -12.91
N GLY A 437 11.71 10.18 -13.48
CA GLY A 437 10.72 10.92 -14.27
C GLY A 437 10.22 12.05 -13.38
N GLY A 438 10.66 13.28 -13.64
CA GLY A 438 10.37 14.43 -12.82
C GLY A 438 8.86 14.63 -12.74
N GLY A 439 8.28 14.35 -11.59
CA GLY A 439 6.86 14.53 -11.32
C GLY A 439 6.58 14.18 -9.87
N ASN A 440 6.70 15.15 -8.97
CA ASN A 440 6.06 15.11 -7.67
C ASN A 440 5.36 16.48 -7.54
N PRO A 441 4.07 16.62 -7.19
CA PRO A 441 3.09 15.62 -6.75
C PRO A 441 1.76 15.75 -7.52
N ASN A 442 1.42 14.78 -8.36
CA ASN A 442 0.02 14.42 -8.52
C ASN A 442 -0.04 12.94 -8.82
N PRO A 443 -0.88 12.16 -8.12
CA PRO A 443 -1.11 10.77 -8.51
C PRO A 443 -1.56 10.76 -9.98
N PRO A 444 -1.26 9.70 -10.76
CA PRO A 444 -1.84 9.57 -12.09
C PRO A 444 -3.36 9.72 -11.95
N GLY A 445 -3.89 10.81 -12.53
CA GLY A 445 -5.31 11.12 -12.49
C GLY A 445 -5.73 12.35 -11.68
N LYS A 446 -4.86 13.25 -11.19
CA LYS A 446 -5.35 14.55 -10.65
C LYS A 446 -4.51 15.72 -11.19
N TYR A 447 -5.17 16.85 -11.47
CA TYR A 447 -4.62 18.11 -11.99
C TYR A 447 -5.27 19.26 -11.21
N TRP A 448 -4.49 20.13 -10.58
CA TRP A 448 -5.04 21.18 -9.72
C TRP A 448 -5.42 22.41 -10.53
N VAL A 449 -6.63 22.91 -10.35
CA VAL A 449 -7.19 24.06 -11.06
C VAL A 449 -7.86 25.02 -10.09
N ASP A 450 -7.75 26.32 -10.32
CA ASP A 450 -8.49 27.33 -9.56
C ASP A 450 -9.76 27.75 -10.30
N THR A 451 -10.91 27.66 -9.65
CA THR A 451 -12.20 28.15 -10.18
C THR A 451 -12.53 29.55 -9.66
N PHE A 452 -13.00 30.45 -10.53
CA PHE A 452 -13.31 31.84 -10.13
C PHE A 452 -14.69 32.01 -9.48
N ALA A 453 -15.53 30.98 -9.55
CA ALA A 453 -16.86 30.91 -8.95
C ALA A 453 -17.24 29.45 -8.68
N ASN A 454 -18.32 29.22 -7.94
CA ASN A 454 -18.92 27.89 -7.82
C ASN A 454 -19.30 27.38 -9.21
N ALA A 455 -18.87 26.17 -9.55
CA ALA A 455 -19.14 25.53 -10.82
C ALA A 455 -20.26 24.50 -10.69
N THR A 456 -21.30 24.64 -11.51
CA THR A 456 -22.34 23.62 -11.61
C THR A 456 -21.75 22.33 -12.19
N GLY A 457 -22.02 21.20 -11.53
CA GLY A 457 -21.57 19.88 -11.94
C GLY A 457 -22.64 19.08 -12.69
N TYR A 458 -22.20 18.29 -13.67
CA TYR A 458 -23.06 17.57 -14.61
C TYR A 458 -22.63 16.12 -14.80
N LYS A 459 -23.55 15.26 -15.22
CA LYS A 459 -23.26 13.83 -15.45
C LYS A 459 -22.36 13.59 -16.68
N TRP A 460 -22.45 14.45 -17.69
CA TRP A 460 -21.70 14.34 -18.95
C TRP A 460 -21.30 15.72 -19.48
N PRO A 461 -20.28 15.81 -20.36
CA PRO A 461 -19.84 17.05 -21.05
C PRO A 461 -20.87 17.72 -22.01
N SER A 462 -22.15 17.50 -21.82
CA SER A 462 -23.23 17.95 -22.73
C SER A 462 -24.63 17.82 -22.15
N THR A 463 -24.73 17.49 -20.85
CA THR A 463 -26.03 17.35 -20.18
C THR A 463 -26.27 18.57 -19.33
N LEU A 464 -27.33 19.33 -19.58
CA LEU A 464 -27.66 20.53 -18.80
C LEU A 464 -28.42 20.24 -17.49
N THR A 465 -28.64 18.96 -17.13
CA THR A 465 -29.23 18.58 -15.84
C THR A 465 -28.16 18.61 -14.74
N PRO A 466 -28.23 19.56 -13.78
CA PRO A 466 -27.26 19.65 -12.71
C PRO A 466 -27.34 18.41 -11.81
N VAL A 467 -26.18 17.88 -11.43
CA VAL A 467 -26.07 16.78 -10.45
C VAL A 467 -25.37 17.21 -9.16
N GLY A 468 -24.88 18.46 -9.11
CA GLY A 468 -24.20 18.98 -7.94
C GLY A 468 -23.47 20.30 -8.18
N THR A 469 -22.64 20.69 -7.22
CA THR A 469 -21.82 21.90 -7.25
C THR A 469 -20.38 21.58 -6.82
N LEU A 470 -19.42 22.11 -7.57
CA LEU A 470 -18.03 22.25 -7.17
C LEU A 470 -17.84 23.67 -6.63
N ASN A 471 -17.35 23.80 -5.40
CA ASN A 471 -17.18 25.09 -4.75
C ASN A 471 -16.03 25.89 -5.39
N GLN A 472 -16.13 27.20 -5.32
CA GLN A 472 -15.06 28.12 -5.73
C GLN A 472 -13.78 27.83 -4.94
N GLY A 473 -12.65 27.70 -5.64
CA GLY A 473 -11.34 27.54 -5.00
C GLY A 473 -10.39 26.66 -5.81
N THR A 474 -9.36 26.14 -5.15
CA THR A 474 -8.42 25.19 -5.75
C THR A 474 -9.02 23.78 -5.68
N ASN A 475 -9.32 23.22 -6.84
CA ASN A 475 -9.96 21.94 -7.05
C ASN A 475 -9.04 21.00 -7.83
N TYR A 476 -9.19 19.68 -7.69
CA TYR A 476 -8.50 18.74 -8.58
C TYR A 476 -9.43 18.32 -9.71
N VAL A 477 -8.88 17.97 -10.87
CA VAL A 477 -9.60 17.39 -12.00
C VAL A 477 -8.82 16.22 -12.57
N TYR A 478 -9.51 15.23 -13.12
CA TYR A 478 -8.93 13.98 -13.58
C TYR A 478 -8.38 14.07 -15.01
N CYS A 479 -9.20 14.61 -15.90
CA CYS A 479 -8.96 14.71 -17.33
C CYS A 479 -9.97 15.72 -17.93
N LYS A 480 -9.81 16.06 -19.21
CA LYS A 480 -10.68 16.97 -19.97
C LYS A 480 -11.40 16.24 -21.11
N ALA A 481 -12.58 16.72 -21.51
CA ALA A 481 -13.25 16.28 -22.73
C ALA A 481 -13.83 17.47 -23.47
N TRP A 482 -13.96 17.35 -24.79
CA TRP A 482 -14.68 18.34 -25.60
C TRP A 482 -16.18 18.12 -25.49
N GLY A 483 -16.95 19.19 -25.33
CA GLY A 483 -18.38 19.13 -25.05
C GLY A 483 -19.14 20.37 -25.50
N GLU A 484 -20.31 20.57 -24.89
CA GLU A 484 -21.17 21.73 -25.15
C GLU A 484 -20.47 23.03 -24.70
N GLU A 485 -20.63 24.11 -25.47
CA GLU A 485 -20.04 25.41 -25.14
C GLU A 485 -20.75 26.03 -23.92
N VAL A 486 -19.96 26.44 -22.92
CA VAL A 486 -20.44 27.35 -21.87
C VAL A 486 -19.92 28.74 -22.16
N ARG A 487 -20.81 29.73 -22.27
CA ARG A 487 -20.50 31.11 -22.67
C ARG A 487 -21.13 32.13 -21.73
N ASN A 488 -20.39 33.21 -21.47
CA ASN A 488 -20.91 34.45 -20.91
C ASN A 488 -20.18 35.64 -21.59
N GLY A 489 -20.91 36.37 -22.43
CA GLY A 489 -20.33 37.44 -23.24
C GLY A 489 -19.23 36.93 -24.18
N ALA A 490 -18.04 37.53 -24.10
CA ALA A 490 -16.88 37.15 -24.91
C ALA A 490 -16.10 35.93 -24.36
N SER A 491 -16.37 35.50 -23.12
CA SER A 491 -15.71 34.35 -22.49
C SER A 491 -16.50 33.08 -22.75
N TYR A 492 -15.82 32.03 -23.24
CA TYR A 492 -16.43 30.74 -23.53
C TYR A 492 -15.44 29.58 -23.39
N ASN A 493 -15.91 28.36 -23.16
CA ASN A 493 -15.05 27.18 -23.18
C ASN A 493 -15.85 25.91 -23.57
N HIS A 494 -15.29 25.11 -24.47
CA HIS A 494 -15.81 23.79 -24.88
C HIS A 494 -15.20 22.63 -24.09
N TYR A 495 -14.14 22.86 -23.32
CA TYR A 495 -13.55 21.83 -22.47
C TYR A 495 -14.36 21.66 -21.19
N TRP A 496 -14.55 20.40 -20.82
CA TRP A 496 -15.18 19.94 -19.60
C TRP A 496 -14.17 19.14 -18.80
N LEU A 497 -14.11 19.37 -17.50
CA LEU A 497 -13.16 18.77 -16.58
C LEU A 497 -13.88 17.74 -15.71
N LYS A 498 -13.38 16.51 -15.72
CA LYS A 498 -13.92 15.46 -14.86
C LYS A 498 -13.39 15.66 -13.44
N THR A 499 -14.25 15.65 -12.43
CA THR A 499 -13.91 15.91 -11.02
C THR A 499 -14.90 15.23 -10.07
N ASP A 500 -14.61 15.26 -8.78
CA ASP A 500 -15.61 14.99 -7.74
C ASP A 500 -16.16 16.32 -7.23
N LEU A 501 -17.48 16.39 -7.00
CA LEU A 501 -18.16 17.61 -6.56
C LEU A 501 -18.19 17.68 -5.03
N ASP A 502 -18.08 18.88 -4.46
CA ASP A 502 -18.27 19.10 -3.01
C ASP A 502 -19.69 18.72 -2.55
N VAL A 503 -20.68 18.99 -3.40
CA VAL A 503 -22.08 18.65 -3.17
C VAL A 503 -22.58 17.92 -4.41
N GLY A 504 -22.54 16.60 -4.42
CA GLY A 504 -22.98 15.78 -5.57
C GLY A 504 -22.18 14.48 -5.71
N PRO A 505 -22.34 13.75 -6.82
CA PRO A 505 -21.60 12.51 -7.07
C PRO A 505 -20.13 12.78 -7.47
N ALA A 506 -19.28 11.79 -7.19
CA ALA A 506 -17.93 11.69 -7.75
C ALA A 506 -17.97 11.44 -9.28
N GLY A 507 -16.91 11.80 -9.98
CA GLY A 507 -16.74 11.57 -11.42
C GLY A 507 -17.68 12.37 -12.32
N ALA A 508 -18.18 13.51 -11.82
CA ALA A 508 -18.98 14.45 -12.57
C ALA A 508 -18.12 15.39 -13.43
N TRP A 509 -18.77 16.24 -14.21
CA TRP A 509 -18.14 17.15 -15.16
C TRP A 509 -18.47 18.59 -14.81
N VAL A 510 -17.46 19.46 -14.80
CA VAL A 510 -17.61 20.91 -14.70
C VAL A 510 -17.01 21.57 -15.94
N SER A 511 -17.56 22.68 -16.40
CA SER A 511 -16.97 23.38 -17.56
C SER A 511 -15.63 24.03 -17.18
N ALA A 512 -14.64 23.92 -18.05
CA ALA A 512 -13.38 24.67 -17.95
C ALA A 512 -13.58 26.18 -18.11
N TYR A 513 -14.79 26.63 -18.47
CA TYR A 513 -15.19 28.03 -18.41
C TYR A 513 -14.90 28.65 -17.03
N TYR A 514 -15.00 27.89 -15.94
CA TYR A 514 -14.78 28.39 -14.59
C TYR A 514 -13.30 28.59 -14.21
N LEU A 515 -12.34 28.20 -15.06
CA LEU A 515 -10.91 28.31 -14.77
C LEU A 515 -10.46 29.77 -14.64
N SER A 516 -9.74 30.07 -13.56
CA SER A 516 -9.34 31.45 -13.22
C SER A 516 -8.14 31.96 -14.01
N ARG A 517 -7.37 31.07 -14.64
CA ARG A 517 -6.03 31.37 -15.17
C ARG A 517 -5.92 31.30 -16.68
N TRP A 518 -6.86 30.64 -17.34
CA TRP A 518 -6.73 30.25 -18.75
C TRP A 518 -7.87 30.83 -19.58
N GLY A 519 -7.58 31.15 -20.83
CA GLY A 519 -8.52 31.79 -21.75
C GLY A 519 -9.55 30.83 -22.35
N ASN A 520 -10.22 31.29 -23.40
CA ASN A 520 -11.22 30.50 -24.11
C ASN A 520 -10.60 29.24 -24.72
N ASP A 521 -11.30 28.12 -24.62
CA ASP A 521 -10.86 26.79 -25.08
C ASP A 521 -9.47 26.37 -24.59
N GLU A 522 -9.09 26.79 -23.39
CA GLU A 522 -7.91 26.28 -22.69
C GLU A 522 -8.32 25.43 -21.48
N ALA A 523 -7.60 24.34 -21.27
CA ALA A 523 -7.80 23.41 -20.16
C ALA A 523 -6.43 22.95 -19.64
N ARG A 524 -5.86 23.80 -18.78
CA ARG A 524 -4.56 23.59 -18.14
C ARG A 524 -4.73 23.59 -16.63
N ASP A 525 -3.83 22.90 -15.95
CA ASP A 525 -3.72 22.97 -14.50
C ASP A 525 -3.04 24.28 -14.07
N ASN A 526 -2.99 24.55 -12.77
CA ASN A 526 -2.42 25.77 -12.18
C ASN A 526 -0.94 25.97 -12.50
N SER A 527 -0.21 24.91 -12.88
CA SER A 527 1.20 24.97 -13.28
C SER A 527 1.40 25.27 -14.78
N GLY A 528 0.31 25.27 -15.55
CA GLY A 528 0.32 25.44 -17.00
C GLY A 528 0.40 24.12 -17.78
N ALA A 529 0.38 22.98 -17.09
CA ALA A 529 0.34 21.67 -17.72
C ALA A 529 -1.02 21.45 -18.39
N VAL A 530 -1.02 20.92 -19.61
CA VAL A 530 -2.28 20.57 -20.31
C VAL A 530 -2.92 19.40 -19.58
N ILE A 531 -4.19 19.58 -19.19
CA ILE A 531 -4.98 18.51 -18.59
C ILE A 531 -5.20 17.44 -19.68
N PRO A 532 -4.93 16.15 -19.44
CA PRO A 532 -5.02 15.10 -20.44
C PRO A 532 -6.47 14.84 -20.82
N ASP A 533 -6.69 14.32 -22.03
CA ASP A 533 -8.03 13.92 -22.46
C ASP A 533 -8.56 12.72 -21.67
N CYS A 534 -9.87 12.73 -21.40
CA CYS A 534 -10.66 11.54 -21.10
C CYS A 534 -11.04 10.86 -22.43
#